data_AF-G7GAB5-F1
#
_entry.id   AF-G7GAB5-F1
#
_cell.length_a   1.000
_cell.length_b   1.000
_cell.length_c   1.000
_cell.angle_alpha   90.00
_cell.angle_beta   90.00
_cell.angle_gamma   90.00
#
_symmetry.space_group_name_H-M   'P 1'
#
loop_
_entity.id
_entity.type
_entity.pdbx_description
1 polymer ?
#
loop_
_entity_poly.entity_id
_entity_poly.type
_entity_poly.pdbx_seq_one_letter_code
_entity_poly.pdbx_strand_id
1 'polypeptide(L)'
;MELQVHDVCIHMDDKWDNIKIYYIIKKTQSEIILCTNLLTEENQRTIPLDDFDKLRIFPFSFLSNSRHTNLSIYMQRVGNLICAFLNKSKSLTLKKLTDLLNKSKFSLNVLKSEWIIRCLTAAKMIIATPNNEIVSFKISSAFLAIENQRNFSASIATELETLSQRIRFINQHGPTVGTYRETLLKNTLKKHLPERYHVATGFIHGVEKQIDILIYDRIDYAPIFREADLVIIPPESVRAVIEVKTKITLNNLRSALELLSLASYVDDKKPPFFKGIFAFESSLREESLYHKVADFYSDLNTMSQGGPGKLICFPFEHLSCICVHNQAFAYIRYDRNRDNRLVPFLYSKRSATGLSSQTSFFIQNLLAHLKFGGVKKRKINYLNKMLGEDSIDTRIKDLREEDDSWGAYFTFDNGYQEEGDDVIEEMEKLILSSQEWIDQEENF
;
A
#
# COMPACT_ATOMS: atom_id res chain seq x y z
N MET A 1 17.04 -6.30 -24.05
CA MET A 1 16.66 -4.90 -24.31
C MET A 1 17.77 -4.30 -25.14
N GLU A 2 17.43 -3.74 -26.31
CA GLU A 2 18.40 -3.14 -27.21
C GLU A 2 18.58 -1.66 -26.86
N LEU A 3 19.83 -1.22 -26.68
CA LEU A 3 20.15 0.17 -26.32
C LEU A 3 20.05 1.09 -27.55
N GLN A 4 19.47 2.27 -27.35
CA GLN A 4 19.33 3.31 -28.36
C GLN A 4 20.21 4.52 -28.05
N VAL A 5 20.41 5.38 -29.06
CA VAL A 5 21.04 6.69 -28.85
C VAL A 5 20.19 7.49 -27.86
N HIS A 6 20.86 8.19 -26.93
CA HIS A 6 20.33 8.89 -25.75
C HIS A 6 19.89 8.01 -24.58
N ASP A 7 19.98 6.68 -24.69
CA ASP A 7 19.79 5.84 -23.51
C ASP A 7 20.93 6.05 -22.51
N VAL A 8 20.57 5.88 -21.23
CA VAL A 8 21.51 5.93 -20.12
C VAL A 8 21.93 4.50 -19.79
N CYS A 9 23.23 4.25 -19.72
CA CYS A 9 23.79 2.93 -19.52
C CYS A 9 24.96 2.92 -18.54
N ILE A 10 25.33 1.71 -18.09
CA ILE A 10 26.59 1.43 -17.42
C ILE A 10 27.42 0.45 -18.26
N HIS A 11 28.73 0.48 -18.08
CA HIS A 11 29.64 -0.47 -18.71
C HIS A 11 29.97 -1.62 -17.73
N MET A 12 29.76 -2.87 -18.14
CA MET A 12 29.89 -4.03 -17.25
C MET A 12 31.33 -4.29 -16.78
N ASP A 13 32.34 -3.82 -17.51
CA ASP A 13 33.75 -3.95 -17.10
C ASP A 13 34.26 -2.79 -16.21
N ASP A 14 33.43 -1.79 -15.90
CA ASP A 14 33.86 -0.71 -15.00
C ASP A 14 34.23 -1.28 -13.62
N LYS A 15 35.27 -0.73 -12.98
CA LYS A 15 35.67 -1.16 -11.63
C LYS A 15 34.54 -0.89 -10.63
N TRP A 16 34.34 -1.80 -9.68
CA TRP A 16 33.24 -1.74 -8.72
C TRP A 16 33.20 -0.46 -7.87
N ASP A 17 34.36 0.11 -7.54
CA ASP A 17 34.53 1.36 -6.81
C ASP A 17 34.46 2.62 -7.70
N ASN A 18 34.34 2.45 -9.03
CA ASN A 18 34.31 3.55 -10.00
C ASN A 18 33.38 3.24 -11.19
N ILE A 19 32.16 2.78 -10.91
CA ILE A 19 31.14 2.56 -11.92
C ILE A 19 30.58 3.92 -12.34
N LYS A 20 30.68 4.25 -13.63
CA LYS A 20 30.13 5.50 -14.17
C LYS A 20 28.82 5.25 -14.90
N ILE A 21 28.00 6.29 -14.91
CA ILE A 21 26.79 6.38 -15.71
C ILE A 21 27.16 7.09 -17.01
N TYR A 22 26.76 6.53 -18.14
CA TYR A 22 27.05 7.05 -19.47
C TYR A 22 25.77 7.32 -20.25
N TYR A 23 25.82 8.33 -21.11
CA TYR A 23 24.83 8.59 -22.16
C TYR A 23 25.40 8.13 -23.51
N ILE A 24 24.59 7.44 -24.30
CA ILE A 24 24.97 7.07 -25.67
C ILE A 24 24.74 8.27 -26.58
N ILE A 25 25.81 8.93 -27.03
CA ILE A 25 25.71 10.11 -27.92
C ILE A 25 25.56 9.67 -29.37
N LYS A 26 26.34 8.67 -29.78
CA LYS A 26 26.40 8.24 -31.18
C LYS A 26 26.74 6.76 -31.27
N LYS A 27 26.13 6.08 -32.24
CA LYS A 27 26.46 4.72 -32.66
C LYS A 27 26.82 4.78 -34.15
N THR A 28 28.05 4.39 -34.49
CA THR A 28 28.52 4.28 -35.88
C THR A 28 28.59 2.81 -36.29
N GLN A 29 29.10 2.52 -37.49
CA GLN A 29 29.31 1.16 -37.97
C GLN A 29 30.45 0.43 -37.24
N SER A 30 31.34 1.15 -36.54
CA SER A 30 32.52 0.59 -35.88
C SER A 30 32.64 0.93 -34.40
N GLU A 31 32.00 2.00 -33.95
CA GLU A 31 32.25 2.58 -32.63
C GLU A 31 30.97 3.14 -31.97
N ILE A 32 31.04 3.28 -30.66
CA ILE A 32 30.02 3.91 -29.83
C ILE A 32 30.67 5.01 -29.01
N ILE A 33 30.10 6.21 -29.07
CA ILE A 33 30.56 7.37 -28.33
C ILE A 33 29.66 7.57 -27.13
N LEU A 34 30.27 7.57 -25.96
CA LEU A 34 29.64 7.74 -24.66
C LEU A 34 30.10 9.05 -24.02
N CYS A 35 29.27 9.70 -23.21
CA CYS A 35 29.70 10.77 -22.30
C CYS A 35 29.09 10.61 -20.91
N THR A 36 29.66 11.29 -19.92
CA THR A 36 29.13 11.29 -18.54
C THR A 36 28.12 12.43 -18.28
N ASN A 37 28.09 13.44 -19.15
CA ASN A 37 27.18 14.56 -19.07
C ASN A 37 26.65 14.88 -20.46
N LEU A 38 25.33 14.78 -20.65
CA LEU A 38 24.70 15.00 -21.96
C LEU A 38 24.77 16.47 -22.42
N LEU A 39 24.79 17.43 -21.50
CA LEU A 39 24.74 18.86 -21.84
C LEU A 39 26.11 19.42 -22.24
N THR A 40 27.16 18.98 -21.55
CA THR A 40 28.53 19.47 -21.78
C THR A 40 29.37 18.51 -22.62
N GLU A 41 28.84 17.31 -22.90
CA GLU A 41 29.55 16.17 -23.50
C GLU A 41 30.89 15.86 -22.80
N GLU A 42 31.00 16.17 -21.52
CA GLU A 42 32.24 15.96 -20.76
C GLU A 42 32.56 14.47 -20.55
N ASN A 43 33.87 14.20 -20.53
CA ASN A 43 34.47 12.88 -20.37
C ASN A 43 33.99 11.87 -21.43
N GLN A 44 34.14 12.24 -22.72
CA GLN A 44 33.82 11.32 -23.81
C GLN A 44 34.67 10.04 -23.73
N ARG A 45 34.03 8.90 -23.98
CA ARG A 45 34.64 7.58 -24.05
C ARG A 45 34.15 6.91 -25.33
N THR A 46 35.09 6.57 -26.21
CA THR A 46 34.80 5.77 -27.40
C THR A 46 35.05 4.30 -27.07
N ILE A 47 34.10 3.43 -27.42
CA ILE A 47 34.26 1.98 -27.33
C ILE A 47 33.99 1.33 -28.69
N PRO A 48 34.62 0.19 -29.02
CA PRO A 48 34.29 -0.58 -30.22
C PRO A 48 32.84 -1.04 -30.21
N LEU A 49 32.23 -1.18 -31.39
CA LEU A 49 30.88 -1.74 -31.53
C LEU A 49 30.78 -3.18 -31.00
N ASP A 50 31.87 -3.95 -31.07
CA ASP A 50 31.97 -5.31 -30.52
C ASP A 50 31.79 -5.36 -28.99
N ASP A 51 32.04 -4.24 -28.30
CA ASP A 51 31.84 -4.10 -26.86
C ASP A 51 30.41 -3.65 -26.50
N PHE A 52 29.51 -3.49 -27.47
CA PHE A 52 28.11 -3.08 -27.21
C PHE A 52 27.40 -4.02 -26.24
N ASP A 53 27.72 -5.31 -26.29
CA ASP A 53 27.19 -6.35 -25.42
C ASP A 53 27.62 -6.19 -23.95
N LYS A 54 28.58 -5.31 -23.66
CA LYS A 54 29.01 -4.95 -22.31
C LYS A 54 28.29 -3.71 -21.79
N LEU A 55 27.58 -2.97 -22.63
CA LEU A 55 26.71 -1.90 -22.19
C LEU A 55 25.37 -2.46 -21.74
N ARG A 56 24.90 -1.98 -20.59
CA ARG A 56 23.59 -2.33 -20.05
C ARG A 56 22.85 -1.09 -19.59
N ILE A 57 21.54 -1.10 -19.77
CA ILE A 57 20.70 0.04 -19.42
C ILE A 57 20.79 0.37 -17.93
N PHE A 58 20.78 1.66 -17.61
CA PHE A 58 20.76 2.19 -16.25
C PHE A 58 19.35 2.74 -15.96
N PRO A 59 18.53 2.04 -15.16
CA PRO A 59 17.09 2.28 -15.11
C PRO A 59 16.66 3.42 -14.17
N PHE A 60 17.58 4.00 -13.40
CA PHE A 60 17.26 5.04 -12.41
C PHE A 60 17.36 6.47 -12.95
N SER A 61 17.63 6.65 -14.26
CA SER A 61 17.64 7.98 -14.88
C SER A 61 16.23 8.40 -15.29
N PHE A 62 15.95 9.71 -15.27
CA PHE A 62 14.66 10.24 -15.73
C PHE A 62 14.32 9.83 -17.18
N LEU A 63 15.32 9.89 -18.08
CA LEU A 63 15.17 9.51 -19.49
C LEU A 63 14.91 8.01 -19.67
N SER A 64 15.55 7.17 -18.86
CA SER A 64 15.29 5.73 -18.86
C SER A 64 13.95 5.40 -18.23
N ASN A 65 13.49 6.19 -17.25
CA ASN A 65 12.23 5.96 -16.57
C ASN A 65 11.02 6.16 -17.49
N SER A 66 11.07 7.10 -18.43
CA SER A 66 9.97 7.33 -19.40
C SER A 66 9.82 6.19 -20.42
N ARG A 67 10.93 5.54 -20.80
CA ARG A 67 10.92 4.38 -21.73
C ARG A 67 10.79 3.03 -21.03
N HIS A 68 11.26 2.92 -19.79
CA HIS A 68 11.38 1.66 -19.06
C HIS A 68 10.86 1.74 -17.62
N THR A 69 9.68 2.35 -17.45
CA THR A 69 9.06 2.57 -16.13
C THR A 69 8.93 1.27 -15.32
N ASN A 70 8.45 0.19 -15.96
CA ASN A 70 8.33 -1.12 -15.31
C ASN A 70 9.68 -1.67 -14.81
N LEU A 71 10.76 -1.46 -15.56
CA LEU A 71 12.11 -1.87 -15.16
C LEU A 71 12.63 -1.01 -14.00
N SER A 72 12.39 0.30 -14.05
CA SER A 72 12.76 1.23 -12.97
C SER A 72 12.09 0.86 -11.65
N ILE A 73 10.77 0.67 -11.65
CA ILE A 73 9.99 0.24 -10.47
C ILE A 73 10.52 -1.10 -9.96
N TYR A 74 10.75 -2.07 -10.85
CA TYR A 74 11.32 -3.36 -10.47
C TYR A 74 12.70 -3.20 -9.80
N MET A 75 13.59 -2.40 -10.39
CA MET A 75 14.95 -2.20 -9.90
C MET A 75 14.99 -1.45 -8.56
N GLN A 76 14.07 -0.51 -8.32
CA GLN A 76 13.90 0.12 -7.01
C GLN A 76 13.46 -0.89 -5.95
N ARG A 77 12.51 -1.78 -6.29
CA ARG A 77 12.07 -2.86 -5.39
C ARG A 77 13.20 -3.81 -5.02
N VAL A 78 13.98 -4.25 -6.01
CA VAL A 78 15.16 -5.10 -5.77
C VAL A 78 16.22 -4.34 -4.96
N GLY A 79 16.41 -3.05 -5.23
CA GLY A 79 17.28 -2.18 -4.45
C GLY A 79 16.90 -2.09 -2.97
N ASN A 80 15.61 -1.91 -2.67
CA ASN A 80 15.08 -1.90 -1.30
C ASN A 80 15.29 -3.25 -0.60
N LEU A 81 15.14 -4.37 -1.31
CA LEU A 81 15.42 -5.71 -0.79
C LEU A 81 16.90 -5.87 -0.41
N ILE A 82 17.81 -5.47 -1.30
CA ILE A 82 19.25 -5.54 -1.05
C ILE A 82 19.64 -4.64 0.13
N CYS A 83 19.08 -3.43 0.21
CA CYS A 83 19.28 -2.53 1.34
C CYS A 83 18.85 -3.19 2.66
N ALA A 84 17.69 -3.86 2.69
CA ALA A 84 17.22 -4.59 3.86
C ALA A 84 18.16 -5.77 4.24
N PHE A 85 18.69 -6.52 3.27
CA PHE A 85 19.67 -7.58 3.53
C PHE A 85 21.00 -7.03 4.09
N LEU A 86 21.48 -5.92 3.52
CA LEU A 86 22.70 -5.25 3.94
C LEU A 86 22.55 -4.61 5.32
N ASN A 87 21.38 -4.04 5.64
CA ASN A 87 21.11 -3.47 6.95
C ASN A 87 21.18 -4.55 8.05
N LYS A 88 20.64 -5.75 7.80
CA LYS A 88 20.71 -6.89 8.73
C LYS A 88 22.12 -7.46 8.89
N SER A 89 22.90 -7.52 7.80
CA SER A 89 24.20 -8.21 7.77
C SER A 89 25.40 -7.27 7.93
N LYS A 90 25.19 -5.95 7.96
CA LYS A 90 26.17 -4.85 7.84
C LYS A 90 26.95 -4.80 6.53
N SER A 91 27.43 -5.94 6.03
CA SER A 91 28.20 -6.07 4.79
C SER A 91 28.02 -7.45 4.18
N LEU A 92 27.91 -7.54 2.85
CA LEU A 92 27.81 -8.82 2.13
C LEU A 92 28.73 -8.84 0.92
N THR A 93 29.19 -10.03 0.51
CA THR A 93 29.99 -10.21 -0.72
C THR A 93 29.09 -10.33 -1.95
N LEU A 94 29.65 -10.11 -3.15
CA LEU A 94 28.93 -10.29 -4.42
C LEU A 94 28.23 -11.66 -4.53
N LYS A 95 28.96 -12.73 -4.17
CA LYS A 95 28.42 -14.09 -4.17
C LYS A 95 27.22 -14.24 -3.23
N LYS A 96 27.36 -13.79 -1.97
CA LYS A 96 26.27 -13.88 -0.98
C LYS A 96 25.04 -13.07 -1.37
N LEU A 97 25.23 -11.86 -1.92
CA LEU A 97 24.11 -11.05 -2.42
C LEU A 97 23.41 -11.72 -3.60
N THR A 98 24.17 -12.28 -4.53
CA THR A 98 23.62 -13.02 -5.68
C THR A 98 22.82 -14.24 -5.22
N ASP A 99 23.34 -15.01 -4.25
CA ASP A 99 22.64 -16.16 -3.67
C ASP A 99 21.33 -15.75 -2.98
N LEU A 100 21.33 -14.64 -2.22
CA LEU A 100 20.13 -14.12 -1.54
C LEU A 100 19.10 -13.62 -2.55
N LEU A 101 19.53 -12.92 -3.59
CA LEU A 101 18.67 -12.47 -4.67
C LEU A 101 18.00 -13.66 -5.36
N ASN A 102 18.79 -14.66 -5.75
CA ASN A 102 18.27 -15.86 -6.44
C ASN A 102 17.30 -16.68 -5.59
N LYS A 103 17.44 -16.64 -4.25
CA LYS A 103 16.52 -17.29 -3.31
C LYS A 103 15.28 -16.46 -2.99
N SER A 104 15.27 -15.18 -3.36
CA SER A 104 14.14 -14.30 -3.05
C SER A 104 12.92 -14.62 -3.91
N LYS A 105 11.73 -14.19 -3.47
CA LYS A 105 10.48 -14.35 -4.23
C LYS A 105 10.40 -13.48 -5.49
N PHE A 106 11.44 -12.69 -5.78
CA PHE A 106 11.49 -11.91 -7.01
C PHE A 106 11.89 -12.83 -8.16
N SER A 107 11.02 -12.95 -9.16
CA SER A 107 11.34 -13.61 -10.42
C SER A 107 12.46 -12.85 -11.13
N LEU A 108 13.71 -13.24 -10.87
CA LEU A 108 14.92 -12.67 -11.50
C LEU A 108 15.24 -13.33 -12.85
N ASN A 109 14.36 -14.20 -13.34
CA ASN A 109 14.62 -15.14 -14.44
C ASN A 109 15.07 -14.49 -15.78
N VAL A 110 15.04 -13.16 -15.90
CA VAL A 110 15.44 -12.42 -17.11
C VAL A 110 16.68 -11.53 -16.88
N LEU A 111 17.06 -11.20 -15.64
CA LEU A 111 18.07 -10.18 -15.35
C LEU A 111 19.27 -10.75 -14.59
N LYS A 112 20.50 -10.46 -15.07
CA LYS A 112 21.74 -10.89 -14.41
C LYS A 112 21.93 -10.13 -13.09
N SER A 113 22.07 -10.84 -11.97
CA SER A 113 22.24 -10.25 -10.63
C SER A 113 23.42 -9.28 -10.53
N GLU A 114 24.51 -9.56 -11.24
CA GLU A 114 25.66 -8.64 -11.29
C GLU A 114 25.29 -7.27 -11.88
N TRP A 115 24.54 -7.25 -12.98
CA TRP A 115 24.09 -6.00 -13.60
C TRP A 115 23.20 -5.19 -12.64
N ILE A 116 22.31 -5.87 -11.92
CA ILE A 116 21.46 -5.23 -10.90
C ILE A 116 22.33 -4.55 -9.84
N ILE A 117 23.28 -5.28 -9.26
CA ILE A 117 24.14 -4.78 -8.18
C ILE A 117 25.02 -3.62 -8.68
N ARG A 118 25.50 -3.67 -9.93
CA ARG A 118 26.25 -2.56 -10.56
C ARG A 118 25.39 -1.31 -10.72
N CYS A 119 24.16 -1.45 -11.22
CA CYS A 119 23.22 -0.33 -11.30
C CYS A 119 22.92 0.29 -9.93
N LEU A 120 22.73 -0.52 -8.89
CA LEU A 120 22.51 -0.02 -7.53
C LEU A 120 23.73 0.69 -6.95
N THR A 121 24.93 0.22 -7.29
CA THR A 121 26.19 0.86 -6.92
C THR A 121 26.35 2.20 -7.64
N ALA A 122 26.08 2.25 -8.95
CA ALA A 122 26.09 3.47 -9.75
C ALA A 122 25.05 4.51 -9.26
N ALA A 123 23.86 4.03 -8.84
CA ALA A 123 22.82 4.85 -8.22
C ALA A 123 23.15 5.26 -6.77
N LYS A 124 24.31 4.86 -6.23
CA LYS A 124 24.75 5.12 -4.86
C LYS A 124 23.77 4.62 -3.79
N MET A 125 22.98 3.60 -4.11
CA MET A 125 22.13 2.90 -3.13
C MET A 125 23.00 2.06 -2.19
N ILE A 126 24.02 1.46 -2.76
CA ILE A 126 25.02 0.64 -2.07
C ILE A 126 26.42 1.13 -2.44
N ILE A 127 27.37 0.86 -1.56
CA ILE A 127 28.78 1.19 -1.72
C ILE A 127 29.54 -0.12 -1.88
N ALA A 128 30.24 -0.27 -2.99
CA ALA A 128 31.17 -1.37 -3.20
C ALA A 128 32.53 -1.03 -2.60
N THR A 129 33.13 -1.98 -1.88
CA THR A 129 34.49 -1.90 -1.35
C THR A 129 35.24 -3.14 -1.82
N PRO A 130 36.08 -3.00 -2.86
CA PRO A 130 36.95 -4.08 -3.31
C PRO A 130 38.02 -4.37 -2.25
N ASN A 131 38.25 -5.65 -1.97
CA ASN A 131 39.32 -6.11 -1.11
C ASN A 131 39.99 -7.31 -1.81
N ASN A 132 41.13 -7.05 -2.46
CA ASN A 132 41.78 -7.97 -3.40
C ASN A 132 40.78 -8.43 -4.49
N GLU A 133 40.60 -9.74 -4.65
CA GLU A 133 39.68 -10.34 -5.64
C GLU A 133 38.21 -10.40 -5.18
N ILE A 134 37.92 -9.99 -3.94
CA ILE A 134 36.57 -10.08 -3.37
C ILE A 134 35.98 -8.68 -3.21
N VAL A 135 34.77 -8.48 -3.74
CA VAL A 135 34.02 -7.24 -3.56
C VAL A 135 32.98 -7.42 -2.46
N SER A 136 33.00 -6.50 -1.51
CA SER A 136 32.01 -6.39 -0.44
C SER A 136 31.14 -5.15 -0.66
N PHE A 137 29.89 -5.22 -0.20
CA PHE A 137 28.91 -4.15 -0.35
C PHE A 137 28.36 -3.77 1.00
N LYS A 138 28.10 -2.48 1.17
CA LYS A 138 27.39 -1.88 2.31
C LYS A 138 26.32 -0.93 1.81
N ILE A 139 25.30 -0.67 2.62
CA ILE A 139 24.30 0.36 2.33
C ILE A 139 24.95 1.75 2.40
N SER A 140 24.55 2.67 1.53
CA SER A 140 25.00 4.07 1.61
C SER A 140 24.30 4.82 2.75
N SER A 141 24.84 5.95 3.19
CA SER A 141 24.25 6.73 4.29
C SER A 141 22.84 7.25 3.97
N ALA A 142 22.61 7.70 2.73
CA ALA A 142 21.30 8.17 2.28
C ALA A 142 20.25 7.04 2.30
N PHE A 143 20.62 5.84 1.81
CA PHE A 143 19.71 4.70 1.79
C PHE A 143 19.56 4.03 3.16
N LEU A 144 20.55 4.15 4.05
CA LEU A 144 20.41 3.76 5.45
C LEU A 144 19.35 4.62 6.16
N ALA A 145 19.28 5.92 5.88
CA ALA A 145 18.24 6.77 6.43
C ALA A 145 16.84 6.36 5.96
N ILE A 146 16.68 6.01 4.68
CA ILE A 146 15.42 5.49 4.12
C ILE A 146 15.07 4.15 4.80
N GLU A 147 16.03 3.23 4.92
CA GLU A 147 15.82 1.94 5.56
C GLU A 147 15.46 2.07 7.05
N ASN A 148 16.03 3.05 7.76
CA ASN A 148 15.65 3.35 9.14
C ASN A 148 14.20 3.84 9.23
N GLN A 149 13.73 4.65 8.27
CA GLN A 149 12.32 5.06 8.20
C GLN A 149 11.39 3.87 7.94
N ARG A 150 11.77 2.95 7.04
CA ARG A 150 11.03 1.70 6.78
C ARG A 150 10.89 0.87 8.05
N ASN A 151 11.99 0.65 8.74
CA ASN A 151 12.01 -0.10 9.99
C ASN A 151 11.22 0.60 11.11
N PHE A 152 11.26 1.93 11.18
CA PHE A 152 10.42 2.69 12.10
C PHE A 152 8.92 2.46 11.83
N SER A 153 8.48 2.56 10.58
CA SER A 153 7.07 2.30 10.23
C SER A 153 6.65 0.88 10.62
N ALA A 154 7.48 -0.12 10.31
CA ALA A 154 7.23 -1.51 10.68
C ALA A 154 7.30 -1.78 12.20
N SER A 155 7.99 -0.92 12.96
CA SER A 155 8.12 -1.07 14.41
C SER A 155 6.78 -0.90 15.14
N ILE A 156 5.83 -0.12 14.59
CA ILE A 156 4.48 0.02 15.14
C ILE A 156 3.78 -1.34 15.20
N ALA A 157 3.93 -2.12 14.12
CA ALA A 157 3.42 -3.48 14.06
C ALA A 157 4.10 -4.37 15.11
N THR A 158 5.42 -4.25 15.24
CA THR A 158 6.21 -5.02 16.22
C THR A 158 5.83 -4.70 17.67
N GLU A 159 5.54 -3.42 17.99
CA GLU A 159 5.07 -3.00 19.32
C GLU A 159 3.73 -3.66 19.65
N LEU A 160 2.76 -3.58 18.73
CA LEU A 160 1.44 -4.21 18.89
C LEU A 160 1.56 -5.72 19.10
N GLU A 161 2.40 -6.40 18.31
CA GLU A 161 2.62 -7.84 18.46
C GLU A 161 3.19 -8.18 19.84
N THR A 162 4.25 -7.46 20.24
CA THR A 162 4.93 -7.72 21.50
C THR A 162 3.97 -7.55 22.69
N LEU A 163 3.18 -6.48 22.69
CA LEU A 163 2.19 -6.23 23.75
C LEU A 163 1.06 -7.27 23.72
N SER A 164 0.57 -7.62 22.53
CA SER A 164 -0.47 -8.63 22.32
C SER A 164 -0.05 -10.04 22.78
N GLN A 165 1.21 -10.44 22.58
CA GLN A 165 1.72 -11.74 23.04
C GLN A 165 1.94 -11.80 24.55
N ARG A 166 2.31 -10.68 25.18
CA ARG A 166 2.56 -10.63 26.62
C ARG A 166 1.36 -11.10 27.46
N ILE A 167 0.13 -10.72 27.08
CA ILE A 167 -1.06 -11.15 27.82
C ILE A 167 -1.32 -12.66 27.68
N ARG A 168 -0.99 -13.26 26.53
CA ARG A 168 -1.20 -14.70 26.28
C ARG A 168 -0.35 -15.60 27.16
N PHE A 169 0.83 -15.14 27.57
CA PHE A 169 1.68 -15.89 28.50
C PHE A 169 1.08 -16.01 29.91
N ILE A 170 0.18 -15.10 30.29
CA ILE A 170 -0.37 -15.01 31.65
C ILE A 170 -1.84 -15.43 31.67
N ASN A 171 -2.59 -15.22 30.59
CA ASN A 171 -4.02 -15.49 30.52
C ASN A 171 -4.43 -16.09 29.16
N GLN A 172 -5.09 -17.24 29.20
CA GLN A 172 -5.62 -17.94 28.01
C GLN A 172 -7.13 -17.75 27.80
N HIS A 173 -7.83 -17.05 28.71
CA HIS A 173 -9.25 -16.76 28.59
C HIS A 173 -9.51 -15.80 27.42
N GLY A 174 -10.13 -16.33 26.37
CA GLY A 174 -10.40 -15.62 25.12
C GLY A 174 -11.02 -14.23 25.27
N PRO A 175 -12.08 -14.04 26.07
CA PRO A 175 -12.73 -12.73 26.25
C PRO A 175 -11.77 -11.67 26.81
N THR A 176 -10.99 -12.01 27.84
CA THR A 176 -10.02 -11.10 28.45
C THR A 176 -8.92 -10.70 27.47
N VAL A 177 -8.44 -11.64 26.66
CA VAL A 177 -7.46 -11.37 25.59
C VAL A 177 -8.06 -10.46 24.52
N GLY A 178 -9.33 -10.64 24.18
CA GLY A 178 -10.09 -9.77 23.26
C GLY A 178 -10.15 -8.33 23.74
N THR A 179 -10.70 -8.10 24.93
CA THR A 179 -10.81 -6.76 25.53
C THR A 179 -9.44 -6.07 25.68
N TYR A 180 -8.40 -6.84 26.03
CA TYR A 180 -7.04 -6.31 26.07
C TYR A 180 -6.55 -5.86 24.68
N ARG A 181 -6.76 -6.68 23.65
CA ARG A 181 -6.36 -6.38 22.25
C ARG A 181 -7.10 -5.17 21.69
N GLU A 182 -8.38 -5.02 21.99
CA GLU A 182 -9.18 -3.82 21.69
C GLU A 182 -8.57 -2.58 22.35
N THR A 183 -8.32 -2.66 23.67
CA THR A 183 -7.73 -1.56 24.44
C THR A 183 -6.32 -1.20 23.95
N LEU A 184 -5.52 -2.21 23.59
CA LEU A 184 -4.18 -2.03 23.03
C LEU A 184 -4.24 -1.25 21.71
N LEU A 185 -5.07 -1.68 20.76
CA LEU A 185 -5.22 -0.97 19.49
C LEU A 185 -5.76 0.44 19.70
N LYS A 186 -6.76 0.62 20.56
CA LYS A 186 -7.32 1.93 20.93
C LYS A 186 -6.24 2.88 21.45
N ASN A 187 -5.39 2.41 22.36
CA ASN A 187 -4.30 3.21 22.93
C ASN A 187 -3.22 3.53 21.90
N THR A 188 -2.88 2.60 21.01
CA THR A 188 -1.97 2.87 19.89
C THR A 188 -2.53 3.94 18.97
N LEU A 189 -3.81 3.86 18.60
CA LEU A 189 -4.47 4.88 17.77
C LEU A 189 -4.47 6.25 18.48
N LYS A 190 -4.81 6.32 19.76
CA LYS A 190 -4.75 7.58 20.54
C LYS A 190 -3.38 8.28 20.48
N LYS A 191 -2.27 7.54 20.38
CA LYS A 191 -0.91 8.11 20.25
C LYS A 191 -0.61 8.69 18.87
N HIS A 192 -1.27 8.19 17.82
CA HIS A 192 -0.94 8.50 16.42
C HIS A 192 -1.96 9.41 15.73
N LEU A 193 -3.16 9.58 16.30
CA LEU A 193 -4.21 10.39 15.72
C LEU A 193 -4.12 11.86 16.18
N PRO A 194 -4.53 12.83 15.33
CA PRO A 194 -4.69 14.22 15.75
C PRO A 194 -5.63 14.35 16.95
N GLU A 195 -5.30 15.27 17.89
CA GLU A 195 -6.07 15.45 19.15
C GLU A 195 -7.53 15.84 18.95
N ARG A 196 -7.89 16.41 17.78
CA ARG A 196 -9.27 16.70 17.38
C ARG A 196 -10.15 15.45 17.35
N TYR A 197 -9.57 14.27 17.16
CA TYR A 197 -10.31 13.03 17.11
C TYR A 197 -10.25 12.31 18.45
N HIS A 198 -11.41 11.95 18.98
CA HIS A 198 -11.50 11.10 20.14
C HIS A 198 -11.69 9.64 19.74
N VAL A 199 -11.01 8.73 20.44
CA VAL A 199 -11.11 7.28 20.22
C VAL A 199 -11.79 6.67 21.44
N ALA A 200 -12.95 6.06 21.24
CA ALA A 200 -13.77 5.47 22.30
C ALA A 200 -14.36 4.13 21.86
N THR A 201 -15.05 3.44 22.76
CA THR A 201 -15.97 2.34 22.41
C THR A 201 -17.39 2.88 22.54
N GLY A 202 -18.33 2.46 21.70
CA GLY A 202 -19.66 3.06 21.79
C GLY A 202 -20.62 2.74 20.67
N PHE A 203 -21.65 3.57 20.58
CA PHE A 203 -22.72 3.46 19.61
C PHE A 203 -22.80 4.73 18.78
N ILE A 204 -23.18 4.58 17.51
CA ILE A 204 -23.68 5.70 16.73
C ILE A 204 -25.17 5.80 17.01
N HIS A 205 -25.68 7.00 17.26
CA HIS A 205 -27.10 7.19 17.50
C HIS A 205 -27.93 6.72 16.30
N GLY A 206 -28.95 5.89 16.56
CA GLY A 206 -29.74 5.21 15.51
C GLY A 206 -29.16 3.87 15.04
N VAL A 207 -27.97 3.47 15.50
CA VAL A 207 -27.36 2.17 15.21
C VAL A 207 -27.31 1.33 16.50
N GLU A 208 -27.98 0.18 16.50
CA GLU A 208 -28.11 -0.67 17.70
C GLU A 208 -26.85 -1.46 18.07
N LYS A 209 -25.91 -1.59 17.13
CA LYS A 209 -24.68 -2.37 17.34
C LYS A 209 -23.60 -1.51 17.99
N GLN A 210 -23.00 -2.05 19.04
CA GLN A 210 -21.80 -1.49 19.65
C GLN A 210 -20.62 -1.61 18.67
N ILE A 211 -19.80 -0.58 18.59
CA ILE A 211 -18.58 -0.51 17.80
C ILE A 211 -17.39 -0.55 18.75
N ASP A 212 -16.48 -1.50 18.52
CA ASP A 212 -15.30 -1.72 19.37
C ASP A 212 -14.45 -0.46 19.48
N ILE A 213 -14.15 0.17 18.34
CA ILE A 213 -13.40 1.42 18.26
C ILE A 213 -14.16 2.40 17.35
N LEU A 214 -14.65 3.47 17.98
CA LEU A 214 -15.36 4.57 17.38
C LEU A 214 -14.49 5.83 17.44
N ILE A 215 -14.25 6.45 16.30
CA ILE A 215 -13.45 7.67 16.17
C ILE A 215 -14.35 8.79 15.68
N TYR A 216 -14.40 9.88 16.44
CA TYR A 216 -15.28 11.00 16.15
C TYR A 216 -14.60 12.33 16.40
N ASP A 217 -15.14 13.34 15.73
CA ASP A 217 -14.75 14.72 15.90
C ASP A 217 -15.30 15.27 17.21
N ARG A 218 -14.41 15.48 18.20
CA ARG A 218 -14.80 15.95 19.54
C ARG A 218 -14.72 17.47 19.69
N ILE A 219 -14.31 18.19 18.65
CA ILE A 219 -14.17 19.64 18.69
C ILE A 219 -15.47 20.29 18.28
N ASP A 220 -16.07 19.83 17.18
CA ASP A 220 -17.30 20.42 16.65
C ASP A 220 -18.58 19.71 17.15
N TYR A 221 -18.45 18.51 17.74
CA TYR A 221 -19.59 17.71 18.17
C TYR A 221 -19.44 17.19 19.61
N ALA A 222 -20.48 17.39 20.41
CA ALA A 222 -20.61 16.79 21.74
C ALA A 222 -21.27 15.41 21.64
N PRO A 223 -20.82 14.39 22.40
CA PRO A 223 -21.55 13.14 22.52
C PRO A 223 -22.92 13.35 23.16
N ILE A 224 -23.89 12.53 22.74
CA ILE A 224 -25.22 12.44 23.35
C ILE A 224 -25.11 11.79 24.73
N PHE A 225 -24.20 10.83 24.88
CA PHE A 225 -23.88 10.18 26.15
C PHE A 225 -22.38 9.92 26.24
N ARG A 226 -21.79 10.07 27.43
CA ARG A 226 -20.40 9.72 27.71
C ARG A 226 -20.27 9.31 29.17
N GLU A 227 -19.81 8.08 29.40
CA GLU A 227 -19.43 7.58 30.71
C GLU A 227 -18.15 6.75 30.57
N ALA A 228 -17.08 7.18 31.25
CA ALA A 228 -15.73 6.64 31.06
C ALA A 228 -15.35 6.51 29.56
N ASP A 229 -15.16 5.27 29.07
CA ASP A 229 -14.77 4.95 27.69
C ASP A 229 -15.95 4.67 26.76
N LEU A 230 -17.19 4.64 27.29
CA LEU A 230 -18.41 4.39 26.54
C LEU A 230 -19.05 5.70 26.06
N VAL A 231 -19.33 5.80 24.76
CA VAL A 231 -19.98 6.97 24.16
C VAL A 231 -21.19 6.61 23.30
N ILE A 232 -22.14 7.53 23.21
CA ILE A 232 -23.15 7.54 22.14
C ILE A 232 -23.00 8.87 21.42
N ILE A 233 -22.75 8.84 20.11
CA ILE A 233 -22.43 10.04 19.32
C ILE A 233 -23.40 10.24 18.16
N PRO A 234 -23.63 11.48 17.72
CA PRO A 234 -24.42 11.76 16.53
C PRO A 234 -23.67 11.27 15.26
N PRO A 235 -24.38 10.75 14.23
CA PRO A 235 -23.77 10.26 12.99
C PRO A 235 -22.81 11.24 12.31
N GLU A 236 -23.13 12.53 12.33
CA GLU A 236 -22.38 13.61 11.69
C GLU A 236 -20.98 13.80 12.30
N SER A 237 -20.79 13.34 13.53
CA SER A 237 -19.48 13.39 14.22
C SER A 237 -18.57 12.23 13.86
N VAL A 238 -19.10 11.16 13.26
CA VAL A 238 -18.37 9.91 12.99
C VAL A 238 -17.30 10.14 11.93
N ARG A 239 -16.09 9.66 12.19
CA ARG A 239 -14.95 9.74 11.27
C ARG A 239 -14.28 8.39 11.01
N ALA A 240 -14.42 7.46 11.94
CA ALA A 240 -14.10 6.06 11.68
C ALA A 240 -14.89 5.10 12.59
N VAL A 241 -15.17 3.92 12.06
CA VAL A 241 -15.66 2.75 12.77
C VAL A 241 -14.69 1.60 12.52
N ILE A 242 -14.26 0.93 13.58
CA ILE A 242 -13.28 -0.15 13.49
C ILE A 242 -13.76 -1.32 14.35
N GLU A 243 -13.92 -2.47 13.70
CA GLU A 243 -14.18 -3.74 14.35
C GLU A 243 -12.87 -4.47 14.65
N VAL A 244 -12.73 -4.99 15.87
CA VAL A 244 -11.50 -5.67 16.31
C VAL A 244 -11.76 -7.16 16.49
N LYS A 245 -10.84 -8.00 15.98
CA LYS A 245 -10.87 -9.44 16.18
C LYS A 245 -9.55 -9.99 16.69
N THR A 246 -9.61 -10.75 17.78
CA THR A 246 -8.45 -11.53 18.24
C THR A 246 -7.95 -12.46 17.15
N LYS A 247 -8.87 -13.18 16.49
CA LYS A 247 -8.57 -14.10 15.40
C LYS A 247 -9.74 -14.14 14.42
N ILE A 248 -9.49 -13.92 13.14
CA ILE A 248 -10.50 -14.07 12.10
C ILE A 248 -10.85 -15.53 11.88
N THR A 249 -12.15 -15.81 11.82
CA THR A 249 -12.78 -17.04 11.38
C THR A 249 -13.84 -16.68 10.33
N LEU A 250 -14.39 -17.67 9.62
CA LEU A 250 -15.43 -17.41 8.62
C LEU A 250 -16.64 -16.67 9.21
N ASN A 251 -17.12 -17.13 10.37
CA ASN A 251 -18.33 -16.59 11.00
C ASN A 251 -18.11 -15.16 11.52
N ASN A 252 -16.98 -14.91 12.18
CA ASN A 252 -16.75 -13.57 12.75
C ASN A 252 -16.32 -12.53 11.71
N LEU A 253 -15.74 -12.96 10.58
CA LEU A 253 -15.50 -12.09 9.43
C LEU A 253 -16.82 -11.59 8.85
N ARG A 254 -17.77 -12.51 8.65
CA ARG A 254 -19.12 -12.18 8.20
C ARG A 254 -19.78 -11.19 9.15
N SER A 255 -19.82 -11.48 10.45
CA SER A 255 -20.45 -10.58 11.42
C SER A 255 -19.79 -9.19 11.47
N ALA A 256 -18.47 -9.12 11.31
CA ALA A 256 -17.75 -7.85 11.21
C ALA A 256 -18.16 -7.05 9.97
N LEU A 257 -18.27 -7.71 8.81
CA LEU A 257 -18.73 -7.06 7.56
C LEU A 257 -20.19 -6.60 7.66
N GLU A 258 -21.08 -7.39 8.25
CA GLU A 258 -22.47 -7.02 8.51
C GLU A 258 -22.56 -5.79 9.43
N LEU A 259 -21.74 -5.71 10.48
CA LEU A 259 -21.68 -4.55 11.36
C LEU A 259 -21.24 -3.28 10.62
N LEU A 260 -20.18 -3.36 9.79
CA LEU A 260 -19.72 -2.23 9.00
C LEU A 260 -20.75 -1.78 7.96
N SER A 261 -21.50 -2.73 7.37
CA SER A 261 -22.62 -2.43 6.47
C SER A 261 -23.77 -1.74 7.21
N LEU A 262 -24.05 -2.09 8.47
CA LEU A 262 -25.06 -1.38 9.25
C LEU A 262 -24.62 0.06 9.56
N ALA A 263 -23.34 0.24 9.89
CA ALA A 263 -22.79 1.58 10.10
C ALA A 263 -22.82 2.42 8.82
N SER A 264 -22.61 1.85 7.63
CA SER A 264 -22.57 2.64 6.39
C SER A 264 -23.88 3.33 6.03
N TYR A 265 -25.02 2.93 6.57
CA TYR A 265 -26.31 3.61 6.34
C TYR A 265 -26.42 4.99 6.97
N VAL A 266 -25.62 5.29 8.00
CA VAL A 266 -25.60 6.60 8.65
C VAL A 266 -24.44 7.48 8.18
N ASP A 267 -23.70 7.03 7.16
CA ASP A 267 -22.63 7.78 6.50
C ASP A 267 -23.23 8.77 5.50
N ASP A 268 -22.92 10.06 5.67
CA ASP A 268 -23.32 11.10 4.72
C ASP A 268 -22.48 11.09 3.43
N LYS A 269 -21.43 10.24 3.39
CA LYS A 269 -20.57 9.97 2.24
C LYS A 269 -19.77 11.20 1.76
N LYS A 270 -19.68 12.27 2.56
CA LYS A 270 -19.11 13.57 2.11
C LYS A 270 -18.20 14.23 3.17
N PRO A 271 -16.93 13.81 3.30
CA PRO A 271 -16.33 12.59 2.75
C PRO A 271 -16.74 11.36 3.57
N PRO A 272 -16.69 10.14 3.00
CA PRO A 272 -17.08 8.92 3.70
C PRO A 272 -16.19 8.68 4.91
N PHE A 273 -16.78 8.23 6.02
CA PHE A 273 -15.98 7.84 7.18
C PHE A 273 -15.28 6.49 6.96
N PHE A 274 -14.18 6.28 7.66
CA PHE A 274 -13.39 5.04 7.56
C PHE A 274 -14.11 3.83 8.16
N LYS A 275 -14.18 2.71 7.43
CA LYS A 275 -14.77 1.45 7.88
C LYS A 275 -13.70 0.35 7.89
N GLY A 276 -13.17 0.02 9.07
CA GLY A 276 -12.03 -0.87 9.22
C GLY A 276 -12.35 -2.19 9.92
N ILE A 277 -11.71 -3.27 9.48
CA ILE A 277 -11.57 -4.49 10.30
C ILE A 277 -10.10 -4.64 10.66
N PHE A 278 -9.78 -4.74 11.95
CA PHE A 278 -8.43 -5.04 12.42
C PHE A 278 -8.41 -6.36 13.18
N ALA A 279 -7.54 -7.27 12.78
CA ALA A 279 -7.35 -8.53 13.46
C ALA A 279 -5.89 -8.81 13.76
N PHE A 280 -5.65 -9.50 14.86
CA PHE A 280 -4.29 -9.91 15.25
C PHE A 280 -3.87 -11.22 14.59
N GLU A 281 -4.81 -12.11 14.32
CA GLU A 281 -4.57 -13.44 13.73
C GLU A 281 -5.69 -13.80 12.76
N SER A 282 -5.49 -14.82 11.93
CA SER A 282 -6.54 -15.42 11.10
C SER A 282 -6.39 -16.93 11.03
N SER A 283 -7.50 -17.66 11.02
CA SER A 283 -7.52 -19.08 10.62
C SER A 283 -7.60 -19.27 9.11
N LEU A 284 -7.92 -18.21 8.36
CA LEU A 284 -8.05 -18.24 6.91
C LEU A 284 -6.70 -17.95 6.27
N ARG A 285 -6.44 -18.59 5.12
CA ARG A 285 -5.35 -18.19 4.22
C ARG A 285 -5.68 -16.83 3.60
N GLU A 286 -4.66 -16.08 3.19
CA GLU A 286 -4.81 -14.73 2.59
C GLU A 286 -5.79 -14.72 1.42
N GLU A 287 -5.60 -15.60 0.43
CA GLU A 287 -6.50 -15.71 -0.73
C GLU A 287 -7.94 -15.98 -0.31
N SER A 288 -8.15 -16.91 0.62
CA SER A 288 -9.49 -17.23 1.13
C SER A 288 -10.12 -16.06 1.87
N LEU A 289 -9.33 -15.27 2.62
CA LEU A 289 -9.81 -14.06 3.27
C LEU A 289 -10.30 -13.05 2.23
N TYR A 290 -9.49 -12.78 1.20
CA TYR A 290 -9.83 -11.81 0.16
C TYR A 290 -11.06 -12.24 -0.64
N HIS A 291 -11.15 -13.51 -1.03
CA HIS A 291 -12.34 -14.04 -1.70
C HIS A 291 -13.59 -13.90 -0.82
N LYS A 292 -13.52 -14.21 0.48
CA LYS A 292 -14.69 -14.07 1.36
C LYS A 292 -15.12 -12.62 1.58
N VAL A 293 -14.19 -11.68 1.58
CA VAL A 293 -14.53 -10.25 1.58
C VAL A 293 -15.18 -9.86 0.26
N ALA A 294 -14.65 -10.32 -0.87
CA ALA A 294 -15.20 -10.01 -2.19
C ALA A 294 -16.61 -10.60 -2.38
N ASP A 295 -16.78 -11.88 -2.09
CA ASP A 295 -18.06 -12.61 -2.20
C ASP A 295 -19.15 -11.93 -1.37
N PHE A 296 -18.83 -11.40 -0.19
CA PHE A 296 -19.79 -10.68 0.65
C PHE A 296 -20.45 -9.48 -0.07
N TYR A 297 -19.74 -8.82 -1.00
CA TYR A 297 -20.26 -7.68 -1.76
C TYR A 297 -20.74 -8.04 -3.16
N SER A 298 -20.28 -9.16 -3.73
CA SER A 298 -20.50 -9.47 -5.15
C SER A 298 -21.35 -10.72 -5.44
N ASP A 299 -21.52 -11.65 -4.49
CA ASP A 299 -22.22 -12.92 -4.76
C ASP A 299 -23.75 -12.75 -4.74
N LEU A 300 -24.30 -12.39 -5.90
CA LEU A 300 -25.74 -12.17 -6.08
C LEU A 300 -26.56 -13.45 -5.88
N ASN A 301 -25.99 -14.61 -6.21
CA ASN A 301 -26.67 -15.89 -6.08
C ASN A 301 -26.90 -16.24 -4.61
N THR A 302 -25.87 -16.10 -3.77
CA THR A 302 -26.00 -16.31 -2.33
C THR A 302 -27.01 -15.33 -1.74
N MET A 303 -26.97 -14.04 -2.12
CA MET A 303 -27.90 -13.03 -1.59
C MET A 303 -29.35 -13.28 -2.01
N SER A 304 -29.60 -13.62 -3.27
CA SER A 304 -30.97 -13.90 -3.77
C SER A 304 -31.64 -15.10 -3.11
N GLN A 305 -30.84 -16.02 -2.56
CA GLN A 305 -31.32 -17.17 -1.78
C GLN A 305 -31.48 -16.84 -0.28
N GLY A 306 -31.39 -15.56 0.11
CA GLY A 306 -31.43 -15.12 1.52
C GLY A 306 -30.15 -15.41 2.30
N GLY A 307 -29.07 -15.77 1.61
CA GLY A 307 -27.75 -15.96 2.19
C GLY A 307 -27.08 -14.64 2.60
N PRO A 308 -25.95 -14.71 3.32
CA PRO A 308 -25.20 -13.52 3.71
C PRO A 308 -24.71 -12.70 2.53
N GLY A 309 -24.69 -11.39 2.73
CA GLY A 309 -24.03 -10.46 1.83
C GLY A 309 -24.73 -9.11 1.83
N LYS A 310 -24.05 -8.11 1.28
CA LYS A 310 -24.63 -6.81 1.03
C LYS A 310 -24.14 -6.29 -0.31
N LEU A 311 -25.05 -6.16 -1.27
CA LEU A 311 -24.77 -5.51 -2.54
C LEU A 311 -24.42 -4.03 -2.29
N ILE A 312 -23.37 -3.55 -2.95
CA ILE A 312 -23.00 -2.13 -2.94
C ILE A 312 -23.95 -1.40 -3.87
N CYS A 313 -24.93 -0.68 -3.32
CA CYS A 313 -25.90 0.06 -4.12
C CYS A 313 -25.49 1.51 -4.31
N PHE A 314 -24.77 2.08 -3.34
CA PHE A 314 -24.30 3.47 -3.37
C PHE A 314 -22.80 3.59 -3.07
N PRO A 315 -22.16 4.70 -3.48
CA PRO A 315 -20.74 4.89 -3.22
C PRO A 315 -20.41 4.77 -1.74
N PHE A 316 -19.26 4.14 -1.46
CA PHE A 316 -18.69 3.93 -0.13
C PHE A 316 -19.51 3.07 0.84
N GLU A 317 -20.51 2.30 0.39
CA GLU A 317 -21.24 1.35 1.27
C GLU A 317 -20.44 0.11 1.66
N HIS A 318 -19.21 0.01 1.18
CA HIS A 318 -18.26 -1.06 1.45
C HIS A 318 -17.31 -0.73 2.62
N LEU A 319 -16.57 -1.72 3.11
CA LEU A 319 -15.45 -1.48 4.02
C LEU A 319 -14.35 -0.64 3.35
N SER A 320 -13.63 0.17 4.11
CA SER A 320 -12.44 0.89 3.63
C SER A 320 -11.24 -0.07 3.50
N CYS A 321 -10.94 -0.83 4.55
CA CYS A 321 -9.89 -1.86 4.52
C CYS A 321 -10.01 -2.89 5.65
N ILE A 322 -9.41 -4.06 5.43
CA ILE A 322 -9.19 -5.10 6.43
C ILE A 322 -7.68 -5.34 6.61
N CYS A 323 -7.25 -5.44 7.85
CA CYS A 323 -5.88 -5.75 8.24
C CYS A 323 -5.87 -6.97 9.16
N VAL A 324 -5.16 -8.02 8.75
CA VAL A 324 -4.72 -9.09 9.64
C VAL A 324 -3.23 -8.89 9.90
N HIS A 325 -2.90 -8.57 11.14
CA HIS A 325 -1.55 -8.26 11.58
C HIS A 325 -0.52 -9.31 11.11
N ASN A 326 0.60 -8.84 10.54
CA ASN A 326 1.67 -9.65 9.96
C ASN A 326 1.26 -10.68 8.89
N GLN A 327 0.02 -10.63 8.39
CA GLN A 327 -0.51 -11.65 7.49
C GLN A 327 -1.12 -11.03 6.23
N ALA A 328 -2.23 -10.31 6.36
CA ALA A 328 -3.04 -9.90 5.22
C ALA A 328 -3.42 -8.42 5.30
N PHE A 329 -3.51 -7.76 4.16
CA PHE A 329 -4.10 -6.43 4.06
C PHE A 329 -4.84 -6.31 2.73
N ALA A 330 -6.09 -5.87 2.80
CA ALA A 330 -6.89 -5.56 1.64
C ALA A 330 -7.70 -4.28 1.85
N TYR A 331 -7.96 -3.57 0.77
CA TYR A 331 -8.65 -2.28 0.75
C TYR A 331 -9.47 -2.15 -0.52
N ILE A 332 -10.48 -1.29 -0.50
CA ILE A 332 -11.35 -1.06 -1.66
C ILE A 332 -11.08 0.33 -2.23
N ARG A 333 -10.96 0.40 -3.56
CA ARG A 333 -10.85 1.62 -4.36
C ARG A 333 -11.66 1.50 -5.63
N TYR A 334 -11.96 2.62 -6.24
CA TYR A 334 -12.71 2.72 -7.47
C TYR A 334 -11.79 2.80 -8.67
N ASP A 335 -12.11 2.02 -9.69
CA ASP A 335 -11.43 2.05 -10.98
C ASP A 335 -12.45 1.78 -12.10
N ARG A 336 -12.08 2.09 -13.34
CA ARG A 336 -12.90 1.78 -14.51
C ARG A 336 -12.86 0.27 -14.78
N ASN A 337 -14.03 -0.34 -14.95
CA ASN A 337 -14.14 -1.72 -15.41
C ASN A 337 -14.02 -1.81 -16.95
N ARG A 338 -14.24 -3.01 -17.50
CA ARG A 338 -14.19 -3.27 -18.96
C ARG A 338 -15.22 -2.47 -19.76
N ASP A 339 -16.33 -2.10 -19.11
CA ASP A 339 -17.45 -1.37 -19.68
C ASP A 339 -17.30 0.15 -19.43
N ASN A 340 -16.10 0.58 -18.98
CA ASN A 340 -15.75 1.96 -18.66
C ASN A 340 -16.63 2.60 -17.58
N ARG A 341 -17.25 1.80 -16.71
CA ARG A 341 -17.97 2.26 -15.51
C ARG A 341 -17.03 2.31 -14.33
N LEU A 342 -17.18 3.33 -13.49
CA LEU A 342 -16.42 3.46 -12.26
C LEU A 342 -17.02 2.54 -11.20
N VAL A 343 -16.28 1.51 -10.77
CA VAL A 343 -16.78 0.46 -9.87
C VAL A 343 -15.79 0.20 -8.72
N PRO A 344 -16.26 -0.30 -7.57
CA PRO A 344 -15.38 -0.67 -6.47
C PRO A 344 -14.62 -1.97 -6.75
N PHE A 345 -13.30 -1.91 -6.69
CA PHE A 345 -12.38 -3.04 -6.76
C PHE A 345 -11.78 -3.34 -5.39
N LEU A 346 -11.70 -4.63 -5.06
CA LEU A 346 -10.90 -5.10 -3.93
C LEU A 346 -9.44 -5.25 -4.36
N TYR A 347 -8.53 -4.63 -3.62
CA TYR A 347 -7.09 -4.76 -3.78
C TYR A 347 -6.47 -5.38 -2.53
N SER A 348 -5.40 -6.14 -2.70
CA SER A 348 -4.50 -6.52 -1.60
C SER A 348 -3.23 -5.69 -1.67
N LYS A 349 -2.60 -5.43 -0.52
CA LYS A 349 -1.30 -4.75 -0.45
C LYS A 349 -0.32 -5.52 0.42
N ARG A 350 0.91 -5.69 -0.04
CA ARG A 350 1.97 -6.34 0.75
C ARG A 350 3.34 -5.73 0.51
N SER A 351 4.25 -5.89 1.45
CA SER A 351 5.66 -5.60 1.23
C SER A 351 6.29 -6.69 0.35
N ALA A 352 7.00 -6.27 -0.69
CA ALA A 352 7.80 -7.13 -1.54
C ALA A 352 9.02 -7.70 -0.80
N THR A 353 9.51 -6.98 0.23
CA THR A 353 10.65 -7.41 1.05
C THR A 353 10.26 -8.27 2.26
N GLY A 354 8.96 -8.51 2.47
CA GLY A 354 8.44 -9.25 3.62
C GLY A 354 8.48 -8.45 4.92
N LEU A 355 8.63 -7.13 4.84
CA LEU A 355 8.51 -6.24 5.99
C LEU A 355 7.07 -6.30 6.54
N SER A 356 6.94 -6.27 7.87
CA SER A 356 5.62 -6.20 8.52
C SER A 356 5.01 -4.81 8.31
N SER A 357 4.25 -4.67 7.22
CA SER A 357 3.72 -3.38 6.76
C SER A 357 2.21 -3.25 6.91
N GLN A 358 1.48 -4.35 7.17
CA GLN A 358 0.01 -4.38 7.16
C GLN A 358 -0.60 -3.39 8.15
N THR A 359 -0.08 -3.33 9.38
CA THR A 359 -0.54 -2.36 10.39
C THR A 359 -0.25 -0.91 9.97
N SER A 360 0.90 -0.64 9.35
CA SER A 360 1.21 0.68 8.82
C SER A 360 0.25 1.08 7.70
N PHE A 361 -0.07 0.16 6.79
CA PHE A 361 -1.07 0.39 5.74
C PHE A 361 -2.45 0.72 6.32
N PHE A 362 -2.85 0.01 7.38
CA PHE A 362 -4.12 0.26 8.08
C PHE A 362 -4.15 1.66 8.70
N ILE A 363 -3.14 2.02 9.49
CA ILE A 363 -3.06 3.34 10.15
C ILE A 363 -3.01 4.45 9.10
N GLN A 364 -2.25 4.26 8.01
CA GLN A 364 -2.18 5.24 6.94
C GLN A 364 -3.50 5.42 6.20
N ASN A 365 -4.24 4.33 5.94
CA ASN A 365 -5.58 4.42 5.36
C ASN A 365 -6.54 5.14 6.31
N LEU A 366 -6.50 4.83 7.61
CA LEU A 366 -7.31 5.54 8.61
C LEU A 366 -6.98 7.04 8.62
N LEU A 367 -5.70 7.42 8.74
CA LEU A 367 -5.26 8.81 8.74
C LEU A 367 -5.65 9.55 7.45
N ALA A 368 -5.73 8.84 6.32
CA ALA A 368 -6.17 9.41 5.07
C ALA A 368 -7.65 9.85 5.09
N HIS A 369 -8.50 9.16 5.85
CA HIS A 369 -9.92 9.51 6.02
C HIS A 369 -10.13 10.57 7.11
N LEU A 370 -9.25 10.63 8.12
CA LEU A 370 -9.31 11.60 9.21
C LEU A 370 -8.74 12.99 8.83
N LYS A 371 -8.71 13.34 7.56
CA LYS A 371 -8.28 14.67 7.13
C LYS A 371 -9.43 15.65 7.34
N PHE A 372 -9.15 16.82 7.92
CA PHE A 372 -10.13 17.88 8.12
C PHE A 372 -9.51 19.25 7.85
N GLY A 373 -10.25 20.14 7.17
CA GLY A 373 -10.02 21.59 7.09
C GLY A 373 -8.66 22.05 6.53
N GLY A 374 -8.64 22.57 5.29
CA GLY A 374 -7.57 23.46 4.81
C GLY A 374 -6.13 22.92 4.92
N VAL A 375 -5.95 21.61 4.85
CA VAL A 375 -4.64 20.95 4.93
C VAL A 375 -3.71 21.58 3.89
N LYS A 376 -2.49 21.96 4.29
CA LYS A 376 -1.45 22.41 3.34
C LYS A 376 -1.39 21.40 2.20
N LYS A 377 -1.18 21.84 0.95
CA LYS A 377 -1.07 20.97 -0.25
C LYS A 377 -0.10 19.77 -0.11
N ARG A 378 0.69 19.66 0.97
CA ARG A 378 1.63 18.56 1.21
C ARG A 378 1.04 17.44 2.08
N LYS A 379 1.28 16.23 1.58
CA LYS A 379 0.66 14.92 1.82
C LYS A 379 0.78 14.37 3.24
N ILE A 380 -0.33 13.85 3.79
CA ILE A 380 -0.34 12.92 4.94
C ILE A 380 -0.26 11.50 4.36
N ASN A 381 0.88 11.17 3.74
CA ASN A 381 1.19 9.81 3.27
C ASN A 381 2.54 9.35 3.81
N TYR A 382 2.87 9.75 5.03
CA TYR A 382 4.21 9.59 5.56
C TYR A 382 4.53 8.13 5.86
N LEU A 383 3.56 7.31 6.31
CA LEU A 383 3.83 5.88 6.57
C LEU A 383 4.09 5.11 5.28
N ASN A 384 3.29 5.29 4.21
CA ASN A 384 3.60 4.60 2.94
C ASN A 384 4.89 5.14 2.33
N LYS A 385 5.15 6.45 2.42
CA LYS A 385 6.45 7.02 1.98
C LYS A 385 7.63 6.43 2.76
N MET A 386 7.47 6.26 4.07
CA MET A 386 8.47 5.64 4.92
C MET A 386 8.68 4.17 4.56
N LEU A 387 7.62 3.43 4.22
CA LEU A 387 7.71 2.04 3.74
C LEU A 387 8.38 1.93 2.36
N GLY A 388 8.19 2.95 1.50
CA GLY A 388 8.82 3.07 0.18
C GLY A 388 8.14 2.22 -0.90
N GLU A 389 8.81 2.16 -2.05
CA GLU A 389 8.34 1.58 -3.33
C GLU A 389 8.23 0.04 -3.34
N ASP A 390 8.49 -0.62 -2.21
CA ASP A 390 8.35 -2.07 -2.10
C ASP A 390 6.93 -2.52 -1.76
N SER A 391 6.00 -1.59 -1.58
CA SER A 391 4.59 -1.94 -1.43
C SER A 391 4.01 -2.35 -2.78
N ILE A 392 3.40 -3.53 -2.84
CA ILE A 392 2.79 -4.08 -4.05
C ILE A 392 1.29 -4.17 -3.82
N ASP A 393 0.55 -3.47 -4.67
CA ASP A 393 -0.89 -3.60 -4.79
C ASP A 393 -1.23 -4.68 -5.83
N THR A 394 -2.21 -5.51 -5.55
CA THR A 394 -2.70 -6.54 -6.45
C THR A 394 -4.22 -6.49 -6.48
N ARG A 395 -4.77 -6.26 -7.68
CA ARG A 395 -6.22 -6.28 -7.92
C ARG A 395 -6.74 -7.70 -7.71
N ILE A 396 -7.75 -7.85 -6.84
CA ILE A 396 -8.33 -9.14 -6.48
C ILE A 396 -9.62 -9.40 -7.26
N LYS A 397 -10.61 -8.50 -7.16
CA LYS A 397 -11.93 -8.68 -7.79
C LYS A 397 -12.61 -7.34 -8.03
N ASP A 398 -13.29 -7.22 -9.18
CA ASP A 398 -14.31 -6.21 -9.42
C ASP A 398 -15.56 -6.60 -8.62
N LEU A 399 -15.95 -5.80 -7.63
CA LEU A 399 -17.07 -6.13 -6.76
C LEU A 399 -18.44 -5.95 -7.41
N ARG A 400 -18.47 -5.46 -8.65
CA ARG A 400 -19.67 -5.27 -9.49
C ARG A 400 -19.54 -6.00 -10.84
N GLU A 401 -18.65 -6.99 -10.97
CA GLU A 401 -18.41 -7.71 -12.23
C GLU A 401 -19.67 -8.41 -12.80
N GLU A 402 -20.47 -9.00 -11.91
CA GLU A 402 -21.67 -9.76 -12.28
C GLU A 402 -22.85 -8.86 -12.66
N ASP A 403 -22.84 -7.63 -12.15
CA ASP A 403 -23.84 -6.59 -12.42
C ASP A 403 -23.21 -5.24 -12.11
N ASP A 404 -22.84 -4.47 -13.13
CA ASP A 404 -22.27 -3.14 -12.97
C ASP A 404 -23.31 -2.02 -13.09
N SER A 405 -24.61 -2.38 -13.13
CA SER A 405 -25.72 -1.46 -13.03
C SER A 405 -25.96 -1.08 -11.57
N TRP A 406 -25.19 -0.09 -11.07
CA TRP A 406 -25.19 0.31 -9.67
C TRP A 406 -25.20 1.83 -9.51
N GLY A 407 -25.66 2.32 -8.35
CA GLY A 407 -25.75 3.75 -8.09
C GLY A 407 -26.51 4.49 -9.20
N ALA A 408 -25.88 5.51 -9.78
CA ALA A 408 -26.45 6.28 -10.90
C ALA A 408 -26.56 5.48 -12.21
N TYR A 409 -25.69 4.49 -12.45
CA TYR A 409 -25.77 3.65 -13.65
C TYR A 409 -27.07 2.83 -13.68
N PHE A 410 -27.56 2.40 -12.51
CA PHE A 410 -28.84 1.71 -12.42
C PHE A 410 -30.01 2.56 -12.92
N THR A 411 -30.04 3.84 -12.51
CA THR A 411 -31.07 4.78 -12.95
C THR A 411 -31.04 4.98 -14.46
N PHE A 412 -29.83 5.12 -15.03
CA PHE A 412 -29.60 5.26 -16.46
C PHE A 412 -30.05 4.02 -17.25
N ASP A 413 -29.62 2.83 -16.82
CA ASP A 413 -29.91 1.56 -17.51
C ASP A 413 -31.41 1.22 -17.56
N ASN A 414 -32.18 1.69 -16.57
CA ASN A 414 -33.61 1.42 -16.47
C ASN A 414 -34.49 2.59 -16.96
N GLY A 415 -33.90 3.64 -17.53
CA GLY A 415 -34.65 4.74 -18.16
C GLY A 415 -35.52 5.55 -17.19
N TYR A 416 -35.17 5.60 -15.91
CA TYR A 416 -35.98 6.26 -14.88
C TYR A 416 -35.86 7.80 -14.88
N GLN A 417 -34.97 8.42 -15.68
CA GLN A 417 -34.84 9.88 -15.84
C GLN A 417 -34.41 10.30 -17.25
N GLU A 418 -34.91 11.46 -17.71
CA GLU A 418 -34.44 12.16 -18.93
C GLU A 418 -33.04 12.79 -18.76
N GLU A 419 -32.51 12.86 -17.52
CA GLU A 419 -31.26 13.53 -17.11
C GLU A 419 -30.18 12.52 -16.62
N GLY A 420 -30.13 11.30 -17.16
CA GLY A 420 -29.28 10.23 -16.64
C GLY A 420 -27.76 10.53 -16.64
N ASP A 421 -27.28 11.33 -17.58
CA ASP A 421 -25.86 11.67 -17.71
C ASP A 421 -25.36 12.60 -16.58
N ASP A 422 -26.18 13.57 -16.16
CA ASP A 422 -25.83 14.53 -15.11
C ASP A 422 -25.67 13.83 -13.74
N VAL A 423 -26.56 12.87 -13.43
CA VAL A 423 -26.51 12.11 -12.17
C VAL A 423 -25.31 11.15 -12.12
N ILE A 424 -24.93 10.57 -13.26
CA ILE A 424 -23.70 9.78 -13.37
C ILE A 424 -22.49 10.67 -13.13
N GLU A 425 -22.42 11.84 -13.77
CA GLU A 425 -21.29 12.77 -13.60
C GLU A 425 -21.15 13.21 -12.13
N GLU A 426 -22.25 13.53 -11.46
CA GLU A 426 -22.24 13.89 -10.03
C GLU A 426 -21.72 12.75 -9.14
N MET A 427 -22.19 11.52 -9.38
CA MET A 427 -21.74 10.34 -8.64
C MET A 427 -20.26 10.07 -8.87
N GLU A 428 -19.81 10.07 -10.12
CA GLU A 428 -18.41 9.84 -10.46
C GLU A 428 -17.51 10.93 -9.89
N LYS A 429 -17.93 12.19 -9.94
CA LYS A 429 -17.20 13.32 -9.34
C LYS A 429 -17.09 13.18 -7.83
N LEU A 430 -18.14 12.73 -7.14
CA LEU A 430 -18.08 12.42 -5.71
C LEU A 430 -17.06 11.31 -5.42
N ILE A 431 -17.09 10.23 -6.20
CA ILE A 431 -16.16 9.10 -6.05
C ILE A 431 -14.72 9.56 -6.26
N LEU A 432 -14.44 10.21 -7.39
CA LEU A 432 -13.10 10.63 -7.79
C LEU A 432 -12.54 11.66 -6.81
N SER A 433 -13.31 12.68 -6.42
CA SER A 433 -12.84 13.69 -5.46
C SER A 433 -12.55 13.10 -4.07
N SER A 434 -13.38 12.15 -3.60
CA SER A 434 -13.14 11.45 -2.34
C SER A 434 -11.94 10.50 -2.42
N GLN A 435 -11.75 9.82 -3.55
CA GLN A 435 -10.62 8.94 -3.78
C GLN A 435 -9.31 9.73 -3.89
N GLU A 436 -9.29 10.83 -4.64
CA GLU A 436 -8.15 11.75 -4.71
C GLU A 436 -7.79 12.30 -3.32
N TRP A 437 -8.81 12.62 -2.51
CA TRP A 437 -8.64 13.03 -1.12
C TRP A 437 -7.97 11.94 -0.28
N ILE A 438 -8.38 10.68 -0.43
CA ILE A 438 -7.84 9.54 0.33
C ILE A 438 -6.42 9.21 -0.16
N ASP A 439 -6.21 9.01 -1.46
CA ASP A 439 -5.02 8.37 -2.01
C ASP A 439 -3.82 9.31 -2.11
N GLN A 440 -3.99 10.51 -2.68
CA GLN A 440 -2.89 11.43 -2.98
C GLN A 440 -1.60 10.73 -3.49
N GLU A 441 -1.77 9.67 -4.29
CA GLU A 441 -0.69 9.09 -5.08
C GLU A 441 -0.23 10.15 -6.09
N GLU A 442 1.08 10.26 -6.25
CA GLU A 442 1.69 11.16 -7.21
C GLU A 442 1.37 10.59 -8.61
N ASN A 443 0.29 11.04 -9.24
CA ASN A 443 0.23 11.03 -10.70
C ASN A 443 1.08 12.22 -11.18
N PHE A 444 2.40 11.98 -11.26
CA PHE A 444 3.32 12.76 -12.08
C PHE A 444 4.17 11.81 -12.90
#